data_AF-A0A6I6G315-F1
#
_entry.id   AF-A0A6I6G315-F1
#
_cell.length_a   1.000
_cell.length_b   1.000
_cell.length_c   1.000
_cell.angle_alpha   90.00
_cell.angle_beta   90.00
_cell.angle_gamma   90.00
#
_symmetry.space_group_name_H-M   'P 1'
#
loop_
_entity.id
_entity.type
_entity.pdbx_description
1 polymer ?
#
loop_
_entity_poly.entity_id
_entity_poly.type
_entity_poly.pdbx_seq_one_letter_code
_entity_poly.pdbx_strand_id
1 'polypeptide(L)'
;MPMHYPPLSDGTYRYGDPPRPLPSPVPGPDPAEQAPHPHERHEQSGSHPPSGPGGGPGGERSSGRTAAAVIVGGLALVVVVILGAALTGPGSDSGTGPADSPRGPLPPQAWQAPERAPGGLFDVEGRFTVMSSPGEPVSGDGSGCDLPLTLSDIGEGTRITLSQGVSTPLGSTMLAYEGGDLSSCTFTFDFGEVPSGAPFYLIEIPGRGQLTYTEDELRAGVDITLGR
;
A
#
# COMPACT_ATOMS: atom_id res chain seq x y z
N MET A 1 -29.89 -3.00 -0.95
CA MET A 1 -30.00 -3.25 0.50
C MET A 1 -29.19 -4.51 0.80
N PRO A 2 -28.12 -4.44 1.59
CA PRO A 2 -27.29 -5.61 1.90
C PRO A 2 -28.07 -6.60 2.77
N MET A 3 -28.10 -7.86 2.37
CA MET A 3 -28.88 -8.93 2.99
C MET A 3 -27.93 -9.82 3.81
N HIS A 4 -28.09 -9.84 5.13
CA HIS A 4 -27.28 -10.67 6.03
C HIS A 4 -28.05 -11.90 6.49
N TYR A 5 -27.39 -13.07 6.42
CA TYR A 5 -27.86 -14.30 7.03
C TYR A 5 -27.29 -14.40 8.45
N PRO A 6 -28.09 -14.66 9.49
CA PRO A 6 -27.56 -14.93 10.81
C PRO A 6 -26.87 -16.32 10.82
N PRO A 7 -25.71 -16.46 11.47
CA PRO A 7 -25.05 -17.76 11.61
C PRO A 7 -25.88 -18.70 12.50
N LEU A 8 -25.79 -20.00 12.24
CA LEU A 8 -26.30 -21.04 13.14
C LEU A 8 -25.45 -21.07 14.43
N SER A 9 -25.98 -21.72 15.47
CA SER A 9 -25.33 -21.83 16.79
C SER A 9 -23.96 -22.52 16.77
N ASP A 10 -23.61 -23.17 15.67
CA ASP A 10 -22.33 -23.83 15.39
C ASP A 10 -21.39 -23.01 14.49
N GLY A 11 -21.78 -21.78 14.13
CA GLY A 11 -20.99 -20.88 13.28
C GLY A 11 -21.04 -21.21 11.78
N THR A 12 -21.85 -22.17 11.34
CA THR A 12 -21.98 -22.51 9.91
C THR A 12 -23.15 -21.78 9.25
N TYR A 13 -23.05 -21.54 7.94
CA TYR A 13 -24.10 -20.92 7.12
C TYR A 13 -24.72 -21.98 6.20
N ARG A 14 -26.04 -22.19 6.27
CA ARG A 14 -26.76 -23.02 5.29
C ARG A 14 -27.15 -22.18 4.08
N TYR A 15 -26.63 -22.55 2.92
CA TYR A 15 -27.05 -22.01 1.64
C TYR A 15 -28.47 -22.52 1.32
N GLY A 16 -29.47 -21.63 1.26
CA GLY A 16 -30.82 -21.96 0.78
C GLY A 16 -32.01 -21.54 1.66
N ASP A 17 -31.80 -20.96 2.85
CA ASP A 17 -32.92 -20.46 3.67
C ASP A 17 -33.48 -19.13 3.12
N PRO A 18 -34.81 -18.90 3.18
CA PRO A 18 -35.39 -17.64 2.75
C PRO A 18 -34.98 -16.50 3.69
N PRO A 19 -34.67 -15.31 3.16
CA PRO A 19 -34.21 -14.19 3.98
C PRO A 19 -35.29 -13.76 4.98
N ARG A 20 -34.90 -13.57 6.24
CA ARG A 20 -35.79 -13.08 7.29
C ARG A 20 -35.60 -11.56 7.49
N PRO A 21 -36.68 -10.81 7.74
CA PRO A 21 -36.57 -9.39 8.06
C PRO A 21 -35.78 -9.18 9.35
N LEU A 22 -35.03 -8.07 9.40
CA LEU A 22 -34.24 -7.71 10.58
C LEU A 22 -35.18 -7.50 11.79
N PRO A 23 -34.76 -7.93 13.00
CA PRO A 23 -35.47 -7.55 14.22
C PRO A 23 -35.46 -6.03 14.35
N SER A 24 -36.61 -5.45 14.67
CA SER A 24 -36.73 -4.00 14.88
C SER A 24 -35.73 -3.54 15.94
N PRO A 25 -35.08 -2.36 15.78
CA PRO A 25 -34.19 -1.81 16.79
C PRO A 25 -34.94 -1.71 18.12
N VAL A 26 -34.39 -2.34 19.15
CA VAL A 26 -34.88 -2.14 20.52
C VAL A 26 -34.59 -0.68 20.88
N PRO A 27 -35.59 0.11 21.30
CA PRO A 27 -35.35 1.46 21.79
C PRO A 27 -34.29 1.44 22.90
N GLY A 28 -33.22 2.21 22.70
CA GLY A 28 -32.18 2.36 23.71
C GLY A 28 -32.73 3.03 24.97
N PRO A 29 -32.13 2.79 26.14
CA PRO A 29 -32.57 3.40 27.39
C PRO A 29 -32.53 4.94 27.30
N ASP A 30 -33.58 5.58 27.79
CA ASP A 30 -33.74 7.03 27.79
C ASP A 30 -32.57 7.71 28.55
N PRO A 31 -31.94 8.77 27.99
CA PRO A 31 -30.83 9.49 28.62
C PRO A 31 -31.14 10.25 29.93
N ALA A 32 -32.36 10.13 30.47
CA ALA A 32 -32.85 11.00 31.53
C ALA A 32 -32.51 10.53 32.97
N GLU A 33 -31.78 9.43 33.15
CA GLU A 33 -31.51 8.84 34.47
C GLU A 33 -30.04 8.90 34.91
N GLN A 34 -29.31 9.97 34.54
CA GLN A 34 -28.05 10.33 35.20
C GLN A 34 -28.28 11.52 36.15
N ALA A 35 -28.69 11.20 37.38
CA ALA A 35 -28.64 12.15 38.48
C ALA A 35 -27.17 12.35 38.93
N PRO A 36 -26.78 13.57 39.33
CA PRO A 36 -25.43 13.86 39.81
C PRO A 36 -25.27 13.44 41.28
N HIS A 37 -24.27 12.61 41.57
CA HIS A 37 -23.78 12.42 42.93
C HIS A 37 -22.71 13.50 43.25
N PRO A 38 -22.89 14.32 44.30
CA PRO A 38 -21.80 15.09 44.90
C PRO A 38 -21.13 14.29 46.03
N HIS A 39 -20.00 14.82 46.53
CA HIS A 39 -19.15 14.36 47.64
C HIS A 39 -17.97 13.47 47.20
N GLU A 40 -16.71 13.69 47.61
CA GLU A 40 -16.20 14.40 48.79
C GLU A 40 -14.71 14.74 48.59
N ARG A 41 -14.31 15.95 49.01
CA ARG A 41 -12.90 16.34 49.15
C ARG A 41 -12.35 15.73 50.43
N HIS A 42 -11.16 15.15 50.37
CA HIS A 42 -10.30 15.01 51.55
C HIS A 42 -8.95 15.66 51.24
N GLU A 43 -8.78 16.87 51.77
CA GLU A 43 -7.48 17.45 52.10
C GLU A 43 -6.86 16.63 53.24
N GLN A 44 -5.59 16.21 53.09
CA GLN A 44 -4.76 16.03 54.26
C GLN A 44 -3.34 16.51 53.97
N SER A 45 -3.05 17.65 54.57
CA SER A 45 -1.76 18.31 54.67
C SER A 45 -0.85 17.55 55.63
N GLY A 46 0.42 17.40 55.29
CA GLY A 46 1.41 16.71 56.12
C GLY A 46 2.86 16.95 55.65
N SER A 47 3.54 17.81 56.38
CA SER A 47 4.84 18.44 56.14
C SER A 47 6.10 17.61 56.47
N HIS A 48 7.09 17.68 55.54
CA HIS A 48 8.56 17.89 55.74
C HIS A 48 9.53 16.79 56.31
N PRO A 49 10.89 16.92 56.09
CA PRO A 49 11.89 15.86 55.77
C PRO A 49 12.91 15.67 56.95
N PRO A 50 14.21 15.18 56.86
CA PRO A 50 15.10 14.88 55.73
C PRO A 50 16.09 13.68 55.84
N SER A 51 16.88 13.50 54.75
CA SER A 51 18.28 13.02 54.64
C SER A 51 18.74 11.67 55.22
N GLY A 52 19.32 10.84 54.36
CA GLY A 52 20.31 9.81 54.73
C GLY A 52 20.88 9.06 53.50
N PRO A 53 22.22 9.01 53.29
CA PRO A 53 22.85 8.36 52.15
C PRO A 53 23.15 6.88 52.43
N GLY A 54 22.90 6.00 51.46
CA GLY A 54 23.23 4.58 51.57
C GLY A 54 23.66 4.03 50.23
N GLY A 55 24.97 3.82 50.07
CA GLY A 55 25.56 3.14 48.92
C GLY A 55 25.28 1.65 48.90
N GLY A 56 25.31 1.08 47.70
CA GLY A 56 25.31 -0.36 47.46
C GLY A 56 25.33 -0.67 45.96
N PRO A 57 26.35 -1.39 45.44
CA PRO A 57 26.47 -1.75 44.03
C PRO A 57 25.70 -3.05 43.76
N GLY A 58 25.09 -3.18 42.58
CA GLY A 58 24.45 -4.45 42.25
C GLY A 58 23.85 -4.51 40.86
N GLY A 59 24.55 -5.23 39.97
CA GLY A 59 23.89 -6.18 39.08
C GLY A 59 23.57 -5.69 37.68
N GLU A 60 24.54 -5.85 36.77
CA GLU A 60 24.25 -6.31 35.42
C GLU A 60 23.26 -7.48 35.46
N ARG A 61 22.12 -7.35 34.76
CA ARG A 61 21.31 -8.48 34.32
C ARG A 61 21.02 -8.35 32.83
N SER A 62 21.87 -9.07 32.11
CA SER A 62 21.59 -9.73 30.84
C SER A 62 20.33 -10.60 30.91
N SER A 63 19.76 -10.88 29.72
CA SER A 63 18.68 -11.82 29.38
C SER A 63 17.29 -11.17 29.25
N GLY A 64 16.53 -11.35 28.15
CA GLY A 64 16.63 -12.40 27.16
C GLY A 64 15.96 -12.05 25.84
N ARG A 65 16.51 -12.68 24.80
CA ARG A 65 15.92 -12.82 23.47
C ARG A 65 14.67 -13.68 23.58
N THR A 66 13.54 -13.17 23.12
CA THR A 66 12.41 -13.99 22.67
C THR A 66 12.26 -13.77 21.18
N ALA A 67 12.77 -14.75 20.42
CA ALA A 67 12.48 -14.92 19.02
C ALA A 67 11.00 -15.31 18.88
N ALA A 68 10.22 -14.51 18.15
CA ALA A 68 8.90 -14.89 17.67
C ALA A 68 8.99 -15.09 16.16
N ALA A 69 9.02 -16.36 15.76
CA ALA A 69 8.74 -16.76 14.38
C ALA A 69 7.23 -16.67 14.16
N VAL A 70 6.79 -15.97 13.11
CA VAL A 70 5.40 -16.03 12.64
C VAL A 70 5.41 -16.32 11.14
N ILE A 71 4.50 -17.21 10.81
CA ILE A 71 4.46 -18.06 9.62
C ILE A 71 3.97 -17.28 8.41
N VAL A 72 4.68 -17.50 7.31
CA VAL A 72 4.38 -17.07 5.94
C VAL A 72 3.06 -17.68 5.49
N GLY A 73 2.13 -16.83 5.05
CA GLY A 73 0.89 -17.20 4.38
C GLY A 73 0.62 -16.23 3.22
N GLY A 74 1.49 -16.27 2.20
CA GLY A 74 1.37 -15.41 1.02
C GLY A 74 0.24 -15.88 0.10
N LEU A 75 -0.84 -15.10 0.05
CA LEU A 75 -1.89 -15.22 -0.95
C LEU A 75 -1.50 -14.33 -2.14
N ALA A 76 -0.93 -14.94 -3.17
CA ALA A 76 -0.54 -14.23 -4.40
C ALA A 76 -1.79 -13.76 -5.14
N LEU A 77 -2.05 -12.45 -5.11
CA LEU A 77 -3.14 -11.82 -5.84
C LEU A 77 -2.59 -11.31 -7.18
N VAL A 78 -2.81 -12.10 -8.24
CA VAL A 78 -2.42 -11.74 -9.60
C VAL A 78 -3.45 -10.75 -10.15
N VAL A 79 -3.07 -9.47 -10.24
CA VAL A 79 -3.87 -8.43 -10.90
C VAL A 79 -3.36 -8.26 -12.32
N VAL A 80 -4.20 -8.59 -13.30
CA VAL A 80 -3.91 -8.39 -14.73
C VAL A 80 -4.41 -7.01 -15.14
N VAL A 81 -3.49 -6.12 -15.52
CA VAL A 81 -3.80 -4.79 -16.07
C VAL A 81 -3.75 -4.88 -17.59
N ILE A 82 -4.89 -4.70 -18.25
CA ILE A 82 -4.98 -4.57 -19.71
C ILE A 82 -5.04 -3.08 -20.04
N LEU A 83 -3.94 -2.52 -20.56
CA LEU A 83 -3.94 -1.16 -21.08
C LEU A 83 -4.14 -1.18 -22.61
N GLY A 84 -5.33 -0.77 -23.03
CA GLY A 84 -5.65 -0.52 -24.43
C GLY A 84 -4.99 0.77 -24.90
N ALA A 85 -4.01 0.65 -25.79
CA ALA A 85 -3.40 1.79 -26.46
C ALA A 85 -4.30 2.28 -27.60
N ALA A 86 -5.01 3.38 -27.38
CA ALA A 86 -5.56 4.21 -28.44
C ALA A 86 -4.58 5.37 -28.69
N LEU A 87 -3.74 5.25 -29.72
CA LEU A 87 -2.93 6.35 -30.24
C LEU A 87 -3.48 6.80 -31.59
N THR A 88 -4.22 7.89 -31.56
CA THR A 88 -4.51 8.76 -32.72
C THR A 88 -3.37 9.74 -32.89
N GLY A 89 -2.76 9.80 -34.08
CA GLY A 89 -1.86 10.87 -34.47
C GLY A 89 -1.48 10.82 -35.97
N PRO A 90 -1.31 11.97 -36.66
CA PRO A 90 -1.58 12.12 -38.10
C PRO A 90 -0.31 12.30 -38.97
N GLY A 91 -0.41 12.10 -40.29
CA GLY A 91 0.70 12.40 -41.20
C GLY A 91 0.37 12.17 -42.68
N SER A 92 0.63 13.19 -43.50
CA SER A 92 0.12 13.42 -44.86
C SER A 92 0.78 12.62 -45.99
N ASP A 93 -0.02 12.49 -47.06
CA ASP A 93 0.26 12.40 -48.51
C ASP A 93 1.67 12.03 -49.03
N SER A 94 1.70 11.04 -49.93
CA SER A 94 2.38 11.14 -51.24
C SER A 94 1.86 10.05 -52.18
N GLY A 95 1.35 10.47 -53.34
CA GLY A 95 0.90 9.57 -54.40
C GLY A 95 2.02 9.03 -55.29
N THR A 96 1.59 8.16 -56.22
CA THR A 96 2.21 7.80 -57.51
C THR A 96 2.91 6.43 -57.59
N GLY A 97 2.26 5.50 -58.31
CA GLY A 97 2.92 4.57 -59.24
C GLY A 97 2.86 3.06 -58.90
N PRO A 98 2.28 2.21 -59.79
CA PRO A 98 2.42 0.77 -59.73
C PRO A 98 3.53 0.28 -60.68
N ALA A 99 4.58 -0.33 -60.13
CA ALA A 99 5.51 -1.23 -60.82
C ALA A 99 6.19 -2.07 -59.73
N ASP A 100 5.78 -3.32 -59.50
CA ASP A 100 6.24 -4.51 -60.21
C ASP A 100 7.77 -4.66 -60.21
N SER A 101 8.32 -5.40 -59.25
CA SER A 101 9.61 -6.12 -59.31
C SER A 101 9.94 -6.83 -57.98
N PRO A 102 10.80 -7.88 -58.01
CA PRO A 102 10.50 -9.15 -57.36
C PRO A 102 11.17 -9.35 -55.99
N ARG A 103 10.66 -10.36 -55.28
CA ARG A 103 11.20 -10.99 -54.06
C ARG A 103 12.74 -11.07 -54.08
N GLY A 104 13.39 -10.14 -53.39
CA GLY A 104 14.77 -10.29 -52.93
C GLY A 104 14.84 -11.09 -51.62
N PRO A 105 16.01 -11.66 -51.27
CA PRO A 105 16.18 -12.37 -50.01
C PRO A 105 15.98 -11.40 -48.84
N LEU A 106 15.11 -11.76 -47.91
CA LEU A 106 14.84 -10.98 -46.70
C LEU A 106 16.16 -10.77 -45.93
N PRO A 107 16.51 -9.54 -45.51
CA PRO A 107 17.58 -9.34 -44.54
C PRO A 107 17.16 -9.96 -43.20
N PRO A 108 17.99 -10.79 -42.57
CA PRO A 108 17.67 -11.40 -41.28
C PRO A 108 17.94 -10.39 -40.15
N GLN A 109 17.17 -9.30 -40.03
CA GLN A 109 17.40 -8.31 -38.97
C GLN A 109 16.13 -7.68 -38.35
N ALA A 110 14.91 -8.10 -38.72
CA ALA A 110 13.69 -7.44 -38.24
C ALA A 110 13.11 -7.96 -36.90
N TRP A 111 13.87 -8.71 -36.10
CA TRP A 111 13.40 -9.27 -34.81
C TRP A 111 14.31 -8.97 -33.63
N GLN A 112 15.38 -8.20 -33.83
CA GLN A 112 16.21 -7.79 -32.71
C GLN A 112 15.51 -6.58 -32.07
N ALA A 113 14.63 -6.86 -31.10
CA ALA A 113 14.39 -5.90 -30.02
C ALA A 113 15.78 -5.37 -29.61
N PRO A 114 15.98 -4.05 -29.43
CA PRO A 114 17.29 -3.50 -29.14
C PRO A 114 17.90 -4.32 -28.01
N GLU A 115 18.97 -5.04 -28.33
CA GLU A 115 19.64 -5.91 -27.38
C GLU A 115 20.13 -5.00 -26.27
N ARG A 116 19.35 -4.97 -25.20
CA ARG A 116 19.40 -3.91 -24.20
C ARG A 116 20.75 -4.05 -23.53
N ALA A 117 21.61 -3.05 -23.71
CA ALA A 117 22.97 -3.08 -23.21
C ALA A 117 22.95 -3.45 -21.71
N PRO A 118 23.55 -4.59 -21.31
CA PRO A 118 23.63 -4.94 -19.90
C PRO A 118 24.42 -3.87 -19.15
N GLY A 119 23.89 -3.37 -18.04
CA GLY A 119 24.65 -2.50 -17.13
C GLY A 119 24.49 -1.00 -17.33
N GLY A 120 23.37 -0.53 -17.87
CA GLY A 120 22.96 0.87 -17.74
C GLY A 120 22.33 1.16 -16.38
N LEU A 121 22.26 2.44 -16.00
CA LEU A 121 21.47 2.91 -14.87
C LEU A 121 20.26 3.68 -15.41
N PHE A 122 19.13 3.63 -14.72
CA PHE A 122 17.95 4.43 -15.05
C PHE A 122 17.22 4.88 -13.78
N ASP A 123 16.45 5.95 -13.89
CA ASP A 123 15.62 6.44 -12.80
C ASP A 123 14.21 5.87 -12.90
N VAL A 124 13.60 5.64 -11.74
CA VAL A 124 12.25 5.10 -11.61
C VAL A 124 11.42 6.11 -10.87
N GLU A 125 10.34 6.55 -11.50
CA GLU A 125 9.34 7.40 -10.87
C GLU A 125 8.05 6.61 -10.66
N GLY A 126 7.40 6.84 -9.53
CA GLY A 126 6.19 6.14 -9.19
C GLY A 126 5.21 6.98 -8.38
N ARG A 127 3.96 6.54 -8.45
CA ARG A 127 2.82 7.14 -7.80
C ARG A 127 2.05 6.07 -7.05
N PHE A 128 1.60 6.41 -5.85
CA PHE A 128 0.89 5.54 -4.94
C PHE A 128 -0.39 6.25 -4.52
N THR A 129 -1.53 5.71 -4.94
CA THR A 129 -2.85 6.28 -4.69
C THR A 129 -3.62 5.42 -3.70
N VAL A 130 -4.07 6.01 -2.60
CA VAL A 130 -4.98 5.38 -1.65
C VAL A 130 -6.38 5.95 -1.89
N MET A 131 -7.34 5.09 -2.17
CA MET A 131 -8.74 5.43 -2.37
C MET A 131 -9.57 5.03 -1.15
N SER A 132 -10.61 5.80 -0.89
CA SER A 132 -11.63 5.48 0.10
C SER A 132 -12.34 4.18 -0.25
N SER A 133 -12.58 3.34 0.75
CA SER A 133 -13.45 2.17 0.65
C SER A 133 -14.64 2.29 1.63
N PRO A 134 -15.76 1.57 1.43
CA PRO A 134 -16.88 1.62 2.36
C PRO A 134 -16.47 1.20 3.79
N GLY A 135 -16.49 2.14 4.73
CA GLY A 135 -16.08 1.92 6.12
C GLY A 135 -14.65 2.36 6.44
N GLU A 136 -13.87 2.75 5.43
CA GLU A 136 -12.51 3.27 5.56
C GLU A 136 -12.37 4.58 4.75
N PRO A 137 -12.87 5.70 5.30
CA PRO A 137 -12.79 6.99 4.62
C PRO A 137 -11.34 7.47 4.54
N VAL A 138 -10.99 8.03 3.38
CA VAL A 138 -9.70 8.65 3.07
C VAL A 138 -9.98 10.08 2.61
N SER A 139 -9.26 11.06 3.15
CA SER A 139 -9.45 12.46 2.78
C SER A 139 -8.11 13.18 2.68
N GLY A 140 -7.82 13.74 1.51
CA GLY A 140 -6.71 14.67 1.29
C GLY A 140 -7.21 16.11 1.15
N ASP A 141 -6.48 17.06 1.73
CA ASP A 141 -6.83 18.50 1.67
C ASP A 141 -5.71 19.37 1.07
N GLY A 142 -4.72 18.75 0.42
CA GLY A 142 -3.57 19.42 -0.18
C GLY A 142 -2.49 19.85 0.82
N SER A 143 -2.77 19.77 2.13
CA SER A 143 -1.77 19.95 3.20
C SER A 143 -1.36 18.63 3.85
N GLY A 144 -2.21 17.62 3.74
CA GLY A 144 -1.92 16.27 4.17
C GLY A 144 -2.99 15.30 3.74
N CYS A 145 -2.84 14.07 4.21
CA CYS A 145 -3.79 12.99 3.99
C CYS A 145 -4.22 12.38 5.32
N ASP A 146 -5.52 12.39 5.58
CA ASP A 146 -6.14 11.62 6.64
C ASP A 146 -6.44 10.21 6.12
N LEU A 147 -5.64 9.25 6.59
CA LEU A 147 -5.82 7.83 6.33
C LEU A 147 -6.52 7.15 7.51
N PRO A 148 -7.36 6.13 7.25
CA PRO A 148 -7.92 5.30 8.31
C PRO A 148 -6.80 4.55 9.05
N LEU A 149 -7.05 4.16 10.31
CA LEU A 149 -6.07 3.46 11.14
C LEU A 149 -5.49 2.21 10.45
N THR A 150 -6.33 1.53 9.67
CA THR A 150 -5.95 0.34 8.91
C THR A 150 -4.99 0.61 7.77
N LEU A 151 -4.80 1.87 7.34
CA LEU A 151 -3.90 2.32 6.27
C LEU A 151 -2.87 3.37 6.76
N SER A 152 -2.85 3.66 8.06
CA SER A 152 -1.96 4.67 8.67
C SER A 152 -0.47 4.34 8.55
N ASP A 153 -0.13 3.10 8.20
CA ASP A 153 1.22 2.62 7.89
C ASP A 153 1.75 3.06 6.51
N ILE A 154 0.89 3.57 5.62
CA ILE A 154 1.26 3.94 4.23
C ILE A 154 1.01 5.43 3.95
N GLY A 155 1.42 6.28 4.89
CA GLY A 155 1.33 7.72 4.76
C GLY A 155 2.62 8.35 4.20
N GLU A 156 2.62 9.68 4.22
CA GLU A 156 3.84 10.46 3.99
C GLU A 156 4.96 10.02 4.94
N GLY A 157 6.18 9.89 4.42
CA GLY A 157 7.34 9.43 5.18
C GLY A 157 7.46 7.91 5.32
N THR A 158 6.48 7.13 4.85
CA THR A 158 6.62 5.67 4.80
C THR A 158 7.75 5.29 3.85
N ARG A 159 8.68 4.46 4.34
CA ARG A 159 9.83 4.00 3.57
C ARG A 159 9.48 2.78 2.72
N ILE A 160 9.65 2.88 1.41
CA ILE A 160 9.54 1.76 0.48
C ILE A 160 10.92 1.31 0.00
N THR A 161 11.06 0.05 -0.39
CA THR A 161 12.35 -0.54 -0.81
C THR A 161 12.26 -1.11 -2.21
N LEU A 162 13.24 -0.83 -3.05
CA LEU A 162 13.39 -1.45 -4.36
C LEU A 162 14.49 -2.51 -4.29
N SER A 163 14.20 -3.70 -4.81
CA SER A 163 15.14 -4.81 -4.89
C SER A 163 15.22 -5.37 -6.31
N GLN A 164 16.41 -5.82 -6.68
CA GLN A 164 16.65 -6.64 -7.85
C GLN A 164 16.48 -8.12 -7.47
N GLY A 165 15.53 -8.80 -8.09
CA GLY A 165 15.19 -10.15 -7.64
C GLY A 165 14.74 -10.19 -6.16
N VAL A 166 14.78 -11.38 -5.55
CA VAL A 166 14.25 -11.61 -4.19
C VAL A 166 15.20 -11.17 -3.07
N SER A 167 16.50 -11.02 -3.37
CA SER A 167 17.54 -10.97 -2.33
C SER A 167 18.46 -9.76 -2.39
N THR A 168 18.37 -8.93 -3.44
CA THR A 168 19.35 -7.86 -3.67
C THR A 168 18.68 -6.50 -3.57
N PRO A 169 18.65 -5.88 -2.37
CA PRO A 169 18.12 -4.54 -2.23
C PRO A 169 18.99 -3.55 -3.01
N LEU A 170 18.34 -2.71 -3.81
CA LEU A 170 18.99 -1.64 -4.57
C LEU A 170 18.97 -0.31 -3.81
N GLY A 171 17.85 -0.03 -3.13
CA GLY A 171 17.71 1.22 -2.39
C GLY A 171 16.35 1.34 -1.70
N SER A 172 16.18 2.42 -0.95
CA SER A 172 14.93 2.76 -0.29
C SER A 172 14.64 4.25 -0.44
N THR A 173 13.38 4.61 -0.62
CA THR A 173 12.92 6.00 -0.69
C THR A 173 11.71 6.19 0.24
N MET A 174 11.29 7.43 0.43
CA MET A 174 10.12 7.78 1.24
C MET A 174 8.97 8.21 0.33
N LEU A 175 7.75 7.85 0.71
CA LEU A 175 6.55 8.41 0.09
C LEU A 175 6.45 9.90 0.44
N ALA A 176 6.36 10.74 -0.58
CA ALA A 176 6.08 12.16 -0.44
C ALA A 176 4.62 12.42 -0.80
N TYR A 177 3.91 13.21 0.01
CA TYR A 177 2.53 13.58 -0.31
C TYR A 177 2.50 14.54 -1.50
N GLU A 178 1.73 14.19 -2.54
CA GLU A 178 1.60 15.00 -3.76
C GLU A 178 0.26 15.74 -3.80
N GLY A 179 -0.81 15.11 -3.28
CA GLY A 179 -2.13 15.72 -3.23
C GLY A 179 -3.22 14.69 -2.95
N GLY A 180 -4.47 15.15 -2.89
CA GLY A 180 -5.63 14.28 -2.65
C GLY A 180 -6.94 15.04 -2.70
N ASP A 181 -8.02 14.31 -2.54
CA ASP A 181 -9.38 14.81 -2.46
C ASP A 181 -10.17 14.10 -1.34
N LEU A 182 -11.47 14.37 -1.21
CA LEU A 182 -12.34 13.78 -0.19
C LEU A 182 -12.55 12.25 -0.30
N SER A 183 -11.91 11.62 -1.28
CA SER A 183 -12.00 10.20 -1.56
C SER A 183 -10.66 9.55 -1.92
N SER A 184 -9.57 10.31 -2.02
CA SER A 184 -8.28 9.78 -2.42
C SER A 184 -7.09 10.58 -1.87
N CYS A 185 -5.96 9.91 -1.72
CA CYS A 185 -4.68 10.52 -1.44
C CYS A 185 -3.61 9.93 -2.34
N THR A 186 -2.76 10.80 -2.86
CA THR A 186 -1.71 10.47 -3.81
C THR A 186 -0.36 10.83 -3.22
N PHE A 187 0.53 9.86 -3.29
CA PHE A 187 1.91 9.97 -2.87
C PHE A 187 2.82 9.67 -4.06
N THR A 188 3.96 10.33 -4.13
CA THR A 188 4.98 10.07 -5.14
C THR A 188 6.24 9.49 -4.50
N PHE A 189 6.99 8.76 -5.29
CA PHE A 189 8.29 8.24 -4.90
C PHE A 189 9.20 8.09 -6.11
N ASP A 190 10.50 8.12 -5.88
CA ASP A 190 11.50 7.91 -6.91
C ASP A 190 12.66 7.03 -6.39
N PHE A 191 13.22 6.23 -7.30
CA PHE A 191 14.48 5.53 -7.12
C PHE A 191 15.44 5.94 -8.22
N GLY A 192 16.52 6.62 -7.84
CA GLY A 192 17.60 6.93 -8.76
C GLY A 192 18.56 5.75 -8.97
N GLU A 193 19.27 5.77 -10.09
CA GLU A 193 20.42 4.89 -10.35
C GLU A 193 20.10 3.37 -10.29
N VAL A 194 18.96 2.95 -10.84
CA VAL A 194 18.55 1.54 -10.87
C VAL A 194 19.32 0.79 -11.97
N PRO A 195 20.06 -0.29 -11.65
CA PRO A 195 20.78 -1.09 -12.66
C PRO A 195 19.81 -1.77 -13.62
N SER A 196 20.06 -1.68 -14.92
CA SER A 196 19.33 -2.39 -15.97
C SER A 196 19.82 -3.83 -16.16
N GLY A 197 19.01 -4.63 -16.84
CA GLY A 197 19.31 -6.01 -17.22
C GLY A 197 18.86 -7.05 -16.19
N ALA A 198 18.08 -6.67 -15.18
CA ALA A 198 17.50 -7.64 -14.27
C ALA A 198 16.26 -8.30 -14.89
N PRO A 199 15.99 -9.58 -14.55
CA PRO A 199 14.79 -10.25 -15.04
C PRO A 199 13.50 -9.65 -14.46
N PHE A 200 13.56 -9.17 -13.21
CA PHE A 200 12.49 -8.48 -12.52
C PHE A 200 13.04 -7.70 -11.32
N TYR A 201 12.24 -6.74 -10.88
CA TYR A 201 12.46 -5.91 -9.71
C TYR A 201 11.26 -6.06 -8.77
N LEU A 202 11.51 -5.88 -7.47
CA LEU A 202 10.50 -5.95 -6.43
C LEU A 202 10.44 -4.60 -5.71
N ILE A 203 9.25 -4.00 -5.65
CA ILE A 203 8.97 -2.88 -4.77
C ILE A 203 8.28 -3.42 -3.53
N GLU A 204 8.94 -3.31 -2.39
CA GLU A 204 8.38 -3.68 -1.09
C GLU A 204 7.75 -2.48 -0.41
N ILE A 205 6.50 -2.67 0.00
CA ILE A 205 5.72 -1.71 0.78
C ILE A 205 5.55 -2.31 2.18
N PRO A 206 6.04 -1.63 3.23
CA PRO A 206 5.94 -2.12 4.61
C PRO A 206 4.50 -2.50 4.97
N GLY A 207 4.33 -3.69 5.57
CA GLY A 207 3.02 -4.17 6.00
C GLY A 207 2.08 -4.63 4.86
N ARG A 208 2.44 -4.40 3.59
CA ARG A 208 1.59 -4.69 2.42
C ARG A 208 2.16 -5.70 1.45
N GLY A 209 3.44 -6.02 1.60
CA GLY A 209 4.11 -7.04 0.82
C GLY A 209 4.89 -6.43 -0.34
N GLN A 210 5.05 -7.22 -1.40
CA GLN A 210 5.95 -6.92 -2.50
C GLN A 210 5.20 -6.95 -3.84
N LEU A 211 5.57 -6.03 -4.72
CA LEU A 211 5.05 -5.91 -6.07
C LEU A 211 6.18 -6.16 -7.07
N THR A 212 5.93 -7.05 -8.02
CA THR A 212 6.91 -7.44 -9.04
C THR A 212 6.72 -6.60 -10.29
N TYR A 213 7.82 -6.02 -10.78
CA TYR A 213 7.87 -5.22 -11.99
C TYR A 213 8.98 -5.71 -12.91
N THR A 214 8.74 -5.61 -14.21
CA THR A 214 9.77 -5.69 -15.24
C THR A 214 10.49 -4.35 -15.36
N GLU A 215 11.67 -4.37 -15.98
CA GLU A 215 12.43 -3.15 -16.27
C GLU A 215 11.65 -2.13 -17.10
N ASP A 216 10.84 -2.62 -18.06
CA ASP A 216 10.06 -1.78 -18.94
C ASP A 216 8.88 -1.11 -18.21
N GLU A 217 8.27 -1.80 -17.25
CA GLU A 217 7.24 -1.21 -16.38
C GLU A 217 7.83 -0.14 -15.47
N LEU A 218 9.01 -0.38 -14.88
CA LEU A 218 9.67 0.62 -14.05
C LEU A 218 10.04 1.89 -14.84
N ARG A 219 10.47 1.74 -16.10
CA ARG A 219 10.75 2.89 -16.98
C ARG A 219 9.52 3.64 -17.45
N ALA A 220 8.40 2.93 -17.63
CA ALA A 220 7.14 3.54 -18.02
C ALA A 220 6.53 4.38 -16.88
N GLY A 221 6.99 4.17 -15.66
CA GLY A 221 6.45 4.76 -14.45
C GLY A 221 5.51 3.80 -13.73
N VAL A 222 5.61 3.80 -12.41
CA VAL A 222 4.84 2.88 -11.55
C VAL A 222 3.59 3.58 -11.04
N ASP A 223 2.40 3.03 -11.26
CA ASP A 223 1.16 3.49 -10.60
C ASP A 223 0.59 2.35 -9.75
N ILE A 224 0.47 2.59 -8.44
CA ILE A 224 -0.04 1.63 -7.46
C ILE A 224 -1.30 2.24 -6.85
N THR A 225 -2.40 1.49 -6.83
CA THR A 225 -3.65 1.93 -6.20
C THR A 225 -4.09 0.95 -5.11
N LEU A 226 -4.39 1.46 -3.92
CA LEU A 226 -5.01 0.73 -2.82
C LEU A 226 -6.42 1.27 -2.53
N GLY A 227 -7.33 0.40 -2.10
CA GLY A 227 -8.73 0.75 -1.84
C GLY A 227 -9.60 0.64 -3.09
N ARG A 228 -10.74 -0.04 -2.96
CA ARG A 228 -11.81 -0.14 -3.96
C ARG A 228 -13.14 -0.39 -3.26
#